data_AF-A0A9Q0GW12-F1
#
_entry.id   AF-A0A9Q0GW12-F1
#
_cell.length_a   1.000
_cell.length_b   1.000
_cell.length_c   1.000
_cell.angle_alpha   90.00
_cell.angle_beta   90.00
_cell.angle_gamma   90.00
#
_symmetry.space_group_name_H-M   'P 1'
#
loop_
_entity.id
_entity.type
_entity.pdbx_description
1 polymer ?
#
loop_
_entity_poly.entity_id
_entity_poly.type
_entity_poly.pdbx_seq_one_letter_code
_entity_poly.pdbx_strand_id
1 'polypeptide(L)'
;MVSREGEEVVEERRYNKSEGVRCAWQTWQQGGEICPKGTIPIRRSTVDDVLRAKSLYHFGKKQCRSAFLPQSGSSDAPDAVSGNGHEHAIAYMGTSQEVYGAKATINVWDPSIQVVNEFSLSQIWILSGSFDGSDLNSIEAGWQVSPELYGDNRPRLFTYWTSDSYQKTGCYNLLCAGFVQTNSKTVIGAAISPVSQFSGNQYDITILIWKDPKLGNWWMSFGDNTLAGYWPAELFTHLTDHATMVEWGGEVVNTEANGEHTSTQMGSGHFAKLGFRRASYFRNLEIVDVDNSLSSPEDISTHAENPNCYNIMSSFNNDWGTHFYYGGPGNNLQCQ
;
A
#
# COMPACT_ATOMS: atom_id res chain seq x y z
N MET A 1 -45.82 11.45 45.72
CA MET A 1 -46.06 10.66 44.50
C MET A 1 -46.39 11.64 43.39
N VAL A 2 -45.78 11.42 42.22
CA VAL A 2 -45.88 12.20 40.97
C VAL A 2 -44.93 13.40 40.83
N SER A 3 -43.84 13.03 40.16
CA SER A 3 -42.83 13.76 39.40
C SER A 3 -43.37 14.87 38.50
N ARG A 4 -42.52 15.88 38.24
CA ARG A 4 -42.40 16.53 36.93
C ARG A 4 -40.95 16.96 36.72
N GLU A 5 -40.42 16.48 35.60
CA GLU A 5 -39.05 16.60 35.11
C GLU A 5 -38.74 18.04 34.70
N GLY A 6 -37.53 18.50 35.01
CA GLY A 6 -36.94 19.70 34.44
C GLY A 6 -36.17 19.32 33.17
N GLU A 7 -36.47 20.00 32.07
CA GLU A 7 -35.72 19.93 30.81
C GLU A 7 -34.32 20.51 31.03
N GLU A 8 -33.31 19.65 30.96
CA GLU A 8 -31.91 20.06 30.86
C GLU A 8 -31.56 20.16 29.36
N VAL A 9 -31.45 21.39 28.86
CA VAL A 9 -31.02 21.69 27.49
C VAL A 9 -29.54 21.29 27.36
N VAL A 10 -29.29 20.14 26.74
CA VAL A 10 -27.94 19.72 26.35
C VAL A 10 -27.52 20.57 25.14
N GLU A 11 -26.63 21.51 25.39
CA GLU A 11 -25.99 22.36 24.39
C GLU A 11 -25.14 21.48 23.45
N GLU A 12 -25.59 21.30 22.20
CA GLU A 12 -24.84 20.64 21.13
C GLU A 12 -23.51 21.38 20.90
N ARG A 13 -22.42 20.80 21.40
CA ARG A 13 -21.07 21.22 21.01
C ARG A 13 -20.86 20.88 19.54
N ARG A 14 -21.01 21.91 18.70
CA ARG A 14 -20.55 21.95 17.31
C ARG A 14 -19.14 21.36 17.20
N TYR A 15 -19.04 20.22 16.55
CA TYR A 15 -17.77 19.61 16.18
C TYR A 15 -17.07 20.53 15.18
N ASN A 16 -15.94 21.12 15.59
CA ASN A 16 -15.17 22.03 14.75
C ASN A 16 -14.49 21.24 13.62
N LYS A 17 -14.85 21.61 12.39
CA LYS A 17 -14.40 21.03 11.12
C LYS A 17 -12.97 21.50 10.78
N SER A 18 -11.96 21.14 11.58
CA SER A 18 -10.52 21.31 11.22
C SER A 18 -9.51 20.74 12.25
N GLU A 19 -9.65 19.51 12.76
CA GLU A 19 -8.48 18.83 13.35
C GLU A 19 -7.68 18.16 12.23
N GLY A 20 -6.79 18.96 11.64
CA GLY A 20 -6.14 18.73 10.36
C GLY A 20 -5.27 17.48 10.28
N VAL A 21 -5.66 16.56 9.39
CA VAL A 21 -4.72 15.59 8.81
C VAL A 21 -3.71 16.37 7.97
N ARG A 22 -2.42 16.12 8.20
CA ARG A 22 -1.32 16.80 7.52
C ARG A 22 -0.76 15.89 6.43
N CYS A 23 -0.34 16.48 5.31
CA CYS A 23 0.36 15.73 4.27
C CYS A 23 1.76 15.36 4.79
N ALA A 24 2.18 14.10 4.60
CA ALA A 24 3.53 13.64 4.85
C ALA A 24 4.45 14.04 3.69
N TRP A 25 5.70 14.39 3.99
CA TRP A 25 6.68 14.85 3.00
C TRP A 25 7.86 13.90 2.93
N GLN A 26 8.73 14.06 1.94
CA GLN A 26 9.96 13.28 1.90
C GLN A 26 11.07 13.99 2.68
N THR A 27 11.80 13.23 3.51
CA THR A 27 12.79 13.78 4.46
C THR A 27 13.84 14.66 3.76
N TRP A 28 14.24 14.33 2.53
CA TRP A 28 15.26 15.07 1.79
C TRP A 28 14.85 16.51 1.44
N GLN A 29 13.55 16.79 1.34
CA GLN A 29 13.03 18.13 1.04
C GLN A 29 13.23 19.11 2.21
N GLN A 30 13.43 18.61 3.44
CA GLN A 30 13.67 19.45 4.61
C GLN A 30 15.05 20.13 4.57
N GLY A 31 16.00 19.58 3.80
CA GLY A 31 17.36 20.12 3.69
C GLY A 31 17.50 21.31 2.73
N GLY A 32 16.44 21.70 2.02
CA GLY A 32 16.48 22.79 1.04
C GLY A 32 17.27 22.46 -0.25
N GLU A 33 17.64 21.19 -0.45
CA GLU A 33 18.30 20.74 -1.67
C GLU A 33 17.33 20.76 -2.86
N ILE A 34 17.77 21.31 -3.98
CA ILE A 34 16.98 21.41 -5.21
C ILE A 34 17.66 20.57 -6.28
N CYS A 35 16.90 19.68 -6.90
CA CYS A 35 17.38 18.88 -8.02
C CYS A 35 17.55 19.77 -9.27
N PRO A 36 18.71 19.73 -9.95
CA PRO A 36 18.97 20.55 -11.14
C PRO A 36 17.92 20.35 -12.25
N LYS A 37 17.64 21.41 -13.01
CA LYS A 37 16.69 21.37 -14.12
C LYS A 37 17.11 20.30 -15.15
N GLY A 38 16.15 19.45 -15.54
CA GLY A 38 16.39 18.36 -16.49
C GLY A 38 16.98 17.10 -15.87
N THR A 39 17.06 17.01 -14.54
CA THR A 39 17.51 15.82 -13.83
C THR A 39 16.44 15.34 -12.84
N ILE A 40 16.56 14.10 -12.39
CA ILE A 40 15.73 13.51 -11.34
C ILE A 40 16.60 13.15 -10.13
N PRO A 41 16.10 13.29 -8.90
CA PRO A 41 16.79 12.84 -7.72
C PRO A 41 16.61 11.32 -7.58
N ILE A 42 17.71 10.61 -7.34
CA ILE A 42 17.75 9.14 -7.21
C ILE A 42 18.37 8.78 -5.87
N ARG A 43 17.73 7.86 -5.12
CA ARG A 43 18.33 7.30 -3.91
C ARG A 43 19.60 6.53 -4.29
N ARG A 44 20.73 6.91 -3.71
CA ARG A 44 22.00 6.18 -3.89
C ARG A 44 21.91 4.82 -3.20
N SER A 45 22.17 3.74 -3.96
CA SER A 45 22.40 2.40 -3.39
C SER A 45 23.82 2.29 -2.86
N THR A 46 23.97 1.66 -1.69
CA THR A 46 25.29 1.40 -1.07
C THR A 46 25.77 -0.02 -1.39
N VAL A 47 27.04 -0.31 -1.11
CA VAL A 47 27.56 -1.69 -1.18
C VAL A 47 26.80 -2.60 -0.22
N ASP A 48 26.52 -2.12 0.99
CA ASP A 48 25.76 -2.88 1.98
C ASP A 48 24.33 -3.19 1.51
N ASP A 49 23.70 -2.27 0.75
CA ASP A 49 22.38 -2.53 0.14
C ASP A 49 22.43 -3.72 -0.81
N VAL A 50 23.49 -3.82 -1.60
CA VAL A 50 23.67 -4.91 -2.57
C VAL A 50 24.03 -6.21 -1.85
N LEU A 51 24.85 -6.15 -0.80
CA LEU A 51 25.30 -7.33 -0.04
C LEU A 51 24.18 -7.97 0.80
N ARG A 52 23.13 -7.22 1.18
CA ARG A 52 21.94 -7.80 1.82
C ARG A 52 21.12 -8.66 0.85
N ALA A 53 21.16 -8.35 -0.45
CA ALA A 53 20.55 -9.22 -1.45
C ALA A 53 21.42 -10.47 -1.67
N LYS A 54 20.76 -11.61 -1.93
CA LYS A 54 21.45 -12.90 -2.20
C LYS A 54 22.46 -12.83 -3.35
N SER A 55 22.26 -11.94 -4.32
CA SER A 55 23.16 -11.70 -5.46
C SER A 55 22.77 -10.42 -6.21
N LEU A 56 23.64 -9.94 -7.10
CA LEU A 56 23.32 -8.86 -8.05
C LEU A 56 22.08 -9.15 -8.92
N TYR A 57 21.84 -10.40 -9.31
CA TYR A 57 20.66 -10.78 -10.09
C TYR A 57 19.35 -10.62 -9.32
N HIS A 58 19.41 -10.82 -8.00
CA HIS A 58 18.25 -10.75 -7.10
C HIS A 58 18.04 -9.35 -6.50
N PHE A 59 19.03 -8.45 -6.62
CA PHE A 59 18.92 -7.10 -6.09
C PHE A 59 17.81 -6.34 -6.81
N GLY A 60 16.82 -5.88 -6.04
CA GLY A 60 15.64 -5.17 -6.55
C GLY A 60 14.50 -6.05 -7.08
N LYS A 61 14.61 -7.38 -7.01
CA LYS A 61 13.49 -8.30 -7.33
C LYS A 61 12.77 -8.76 -6.07
N LYS A 62 11.45 -8.95 -6.12
CA LYS A 62 10.74 -9.70 -5.06
C LYS A 62 11.23 -11.16 -5.09
N GLN A 63 11.50 -11.73 -3.92
CA GLN A 63 11.87 -13.15 -3.84
C GLN A 63 10.60 -13.98 -3.91
N CYS A 64 10.39 -14.70 -5.01
CA CYS A 64 9.42 -15.78 -5.04
C CYS A 64 9.98 -16.92 -4.17
N ARG A 65 9.52 -17.03 -2.92
CA ARG A 65 9.69 -18.28 -2.17
C ARG A 65 8.87 -19.32 -2.93
N SER A 66 9.44 -20.48 -3.20
CA SER A 66 8.77 -21.50 -4.01
C SER A 66 7.43 -21.82 -3.36
N ALA A 67 6.32 -21.54 -4.07
CA ALA A 67 4.99 -21.92 -3.65
C ALA A 67 4.98 -23.42 -3.29
N PHE A 68 4.81 -23.73 -2.01
CA PHE A 68 4.31 -25.04 -1.65
C PHE A 68 2.83 -25.04 -2.06
N LEU A 69 2.51 -25.84 -3.08
CA LEU A 69 1.15 -26.02 -3.61
C LEU A 69 0.12 -26.17 -2.47
N PRO A 70 -0.89 -25.28 -2.33
CA PRO A 70 -2.02 -25.55 -1.46
C PRO A 70 -2.91 -26.61 -2.10
N GLN A 71 -3.26 -27.64 -1.33
CA GLN A 71 -4.36 -28.54 -1.69
C GLN A 71 -5.68 -27.75 -1.57
N SER A 72 -6.34 -27.56 -2.71
CA SER A 72 -7.79 -27.40 -2.90
C SER A 72 -8.61 -26.74 -1.77
N GLY A 73 -9.16 -25.55 -2.00
CA GLY A 73 -10.31 -25.08 -1.22
C GLY A 73 -10.79 -23.63 -1.43
N SER A 74 -11.94 -23.51 -2.11
CA SER A 74 -12.88 -22.37 -2.20
C SER A 74 -12.54 -21.22 -3.15
N SER A 75 -13.55 -20.82 -3.94
CA SER A 75 -13.43 -20.23 -5.28
C SER A 75 -14.05 -18.83 -5.40
N ASP A 76 -14.03 -18.01 -4.35
CA ASP A 76 -14.70 -16.70 -4.37
C ASP A 76 -13.87 -15.52 -3.80
N ALA A 77 -12.58 -15.72 -3.51
CA ALA A 77 -11.62 -14.64 -3.24
C ALA A 77 -10.40 -14.81 -4.16
N PRO A 78 -9.82 -13.74 -4.72
CA PRO A 78 -8.54 -13.86 -5.41
C PRO A 78 -7.52 -14.40 -4.41
N ASP A 79 -6.90 -15.53 -4.75
CA ASP A 79 -5.86 -16.18 -3.94
C ASP A 79 -4.69 -15.19 -3.75
N ALA A 80 -4.75 -14.39 -2.70
CA ALA A 80 -3.58 -13.83 -2.07
C ALA A 80 -2.72 -15.03 -1.64
N VAL A 81 -1.51 -15.12 -2.19
CA VAL A 81 -0.67 -16.33 -2.18
C VAL A 81 -0.30 -16.75 -0.75
N SER A 82 -1.21 -17.47 -0.10
CA SER A 82 -1.00 -18.13 1.18
C SER A 82 -0.15 -19.37 0.93
N GLY A 83 1.15 -19.24 1.19
CA GLY A 83 2.12 -20.31 0.94
C GLY A 83 3.59 -19.89 1.01
N ASN A 84 3.86 -18.57 1.00
CA ASN A 84 5.22 -18.03 0.99
C ASN A 84 5.60 -17.25 2.26
N GLY A 85 4.73 -17.27 3.28
CA GLY A 85 4.86 -16.45 4.49
C GLY A 85 4.40 -15.00 4.30
N HIS A 86 3.61 -14.71 3.25
CA HIS A 86 2.97 -13.41 3.07
C HIS A 86 1.57 -13.45 3.69
N GLU A 87 1.22 -12.38 4.40
CA GLU A 87 -0.12 -12.21 4.99
C GLU A 87 -0.64 -10.82 4.68
N HIS A 88 -1.92 -10.72 4.36
CA HIS A 88 -2.56 -9.52 3.84
C HIS A 88 -3.76 -9.12 4.71
N ALA A 89 -4.08 -7.83 4.64
CA ALA A 89 -5.37 -7.30 5.08
C ALA A 89 -5.79 -6.26 4.04
N ILE A 90 -6.60 -6.69 3.09
CA ILE A 90 -6.88 -5.95 1.85
C ILE A 90 -8.37 -5.73 1.64
N ALA A 91 -8.68 -4.59 1.04
CA ALA A 91 -9.94 -4.33 0.37
C ALA A 91 -9.74 -4.47 -1.14
N TYR A 92 -10.73 -5.00 -1.84
CA TYR A 92 -10.66 -5.21 -3.29
C TYR A 92 -12.01 -4.99 -3.96
N MET A 93 -11.98 -4.69 -5.24
CA MET A 93 -13.19 -4.61 -6.08
C MET A 93 -13.48 -5.95 -6.75
N GLY A 94 -14.76 -6.20 -7.04
CA GLY A 94 -15.16 -7.33 -7.88
C GLY A 94 -14.54 -7.27 -9.28
N THR A 95 -14.27 -8.44 -9.86
CA THR A 95 -13.53 -8.66 -11.12
C THR A 95 -14.26 -8.24 -12.40
N SER A 96 -15.50 -7.75 -12.30
CA SER A 96 -16.37 -7.50 -13.46
C SER A 96 -16.29 -6.08 -14.02
N GLN A 97 -15.47 -5.20 -13.44
CA GLN A 97 -15.34 -3.81 -13.88
C GLN A 97 -13.98 -3.58 -14.53
N GLU A 98 -13.99 -2.98 -15.71
CA GLU A 98 -12.78 -2.45 -16.33
C GLU A 98 -12.32 -1.21 -15.56
N VAL A 99 -11.09 -1.23 -15.06
CA VAL A 99 -10.53 -0.13 -14.28
C VAL A 99 -9.28 0.40 -14.97
N TYR A 100 -9.20 1.71 -15.08
CA TYR A 100 -8.10 2.41 -15.75
C TYR A 100 -7.19 3.13 -14.75
N GLY A 101 -7.36 2.85 -13.46
CA GLY A 101 -6.55 3.44 -12.39
C GLY A 101 -7.25 3.44 -11.04
N ALA A 102 -6.52 3.82 -10.02
CA ALA A 102 -7.05 3.97 -8.67
C ALA A 102 -6.31 5.07 -7.91
N LYS A 103 -7.04 5.69 -6.99
CA LYS A 103 -6.54 6.73 -6.09
C LYS A 103 -6.98 6.43 -4.67
N ALA A 104 -6.07 6.65 -3.73
CA ALA A 104 -6.38 6.58 -2.32
C ALA A 104 -5.49 7.51 -1.50
N THR A 105 -6.02 7.95 -0.37
CA THR A 105 -5.25 8.59 0.70
C THR A 105 -4.88 7.54 1.74
N ILE A 106 -3.58 7.38 1.98
CA ILE A 106 -2.98 6.33 2.80
C ILE A 106 -2.29 6.98 3.98
N ASN A 107 -2.65 6.57 5.18
CA ASN A 107 -1.99 7.08 6.38
C ASN A 107 -0.64 6.34 6.59
N VAL A 108 0.40 7.07 6.99
CA VAL A 108 1.78 6.55 7.10
C VAL A 108 2.13 6.21 8.54
N TRP A 109 2.68 5.03 8.77
CA TRP A 109 3.14 4.54 10.07
C TRP A 109 4.59 4.03 10.00
N ASP A 110 5.18 3.78 11.16
CA ASP A 110 6.51 3.18 11.33
C ASP A 110 6.35 1.83 12.08
N PRO A 111 5.84 0.77 11.40
CA PRO A 111 5.65 -0.53 12.02
C PRO A 111 6.98 -1.17 12.42
N SER A 112 6.99 -1.84 13.58
CA SER A 112 8.12 -2.65 14.01
C SER A 112 8.25 -3.91 13.15
N ILE A 113 9.45 -4.18 12.66
CA ILE A 113 9.81 -5.40 11.93
C ILE A 113 10.68 -6.28 12.83
N GLN A 114 10.26 -7.52 13.08
CA GLN A 114 10.98 -8.43 13.98
C GLN A 114 12.23 -9.01 13.31
N VAL A 115 12.14 -9.46 12.06
CA VAL A 115 13.23 -10.13 11.35
C VAL A 115 13.66 -9.32 10.12
N VAL A 116 14.96 -9.17 9.89
CA VAL A 116 15.51 -8.25 8.85
C VAL A 116 15.00 -8.54 7.44
N ASN A 117 14.71 -9.80 7.12
CA ASN A 117 14.18 -10.26 5.82
C ASN A 117 12.64 -10.28 5.76
N GLU A 118 11.98 -9.68 6.74
CA GLU A 118 10.55 -9.36 6.69
C GLU A 118 10.34 -7.91 6.25
N PHE A 119 9.10 -7.60 5.91
CA PHE A 119 8.68 -6.24 5.63
C PHE A 119 7.22 -6.05 6.05
N SER A 120 6.82 -4.78 6.09
CA SER A 120 5.45 -4.33 6.27
C SER A 120 5.18 -3.21 5.29
N LEU A 121 4.09 -3.31 4.53
CA LEU A 121 3.76 -2.32 3.52
C LEU A 121 2.28 -1.93 3.55
N SER A 122 2.00 -0.82 2.86
CA SER A 122 0.68 -0.26 2.64
C SER A 122 0.62 0.29 1.23
N GLN A 123 -0.21 -0.28 0.37
CA GLN A 123 -0.16 0.02 -1.06
C GLN A 123 -1.49 -0.10 -1.79
N ILE A 124 -1.46 0.37 -3.04
CA ILE A 124 -2.46 0.11 -4.08
C ILE A 124 -1.87 -0.92 -5.03
N TRP A 125 -2.63 -1.95 -5.37
CA TRP A 125 -2.35 -2.89 -6.46
C TRP A 125 -3.28 -2.63 -7.63
N ILE A 126 -2.73 -2.51 -8.84
CA ILE A 126 -3.48 -2.50 -10.10
C ILE A 126 -3.15 -3.80 -10.82
N LEU A 127 -4.15 -4.65 -11.02
CA LEU A 127 -3.95 -6.04 -11.40
C LEU A 127 -4.72 -6.39 -12.69
N SER A 128 -4.12 -7.25 -13.52
CA SER A 128 -4.76 -7.83 -14.71
C SER A 128 -4.10 -9.17 -15.08
N GLY A 129 -4.87 -10.13 -15.59
CA GLY A 129 -4.41 -11.51 -15.82
C GLY A 129 -4.83 -12.47 -14.70
N SER A 130 -4.20 -13.65 -14.62
CA SER A 130 -4.64 -14.71 -13.71
C SER A 130 -3.71 -14.93 -12.51
N PHE A 131 -4.30 -15.09 -11.32
CA PHE A 131 -3.59 -15.40 -10.08
C PHE A 131 -3.08 -16.85 -10.02
N ASP A 132 -3.76 -17.78 -10.68
CA ASP A 132 -3.37 -19.20 -10.78
C ASP A 132 -2.38 -19.47 -11.93
N GLY A 133 -2.08 -18.43 -12.71
CA GLY A 133 -1.26 -18.47 -13.91
C GLY A 133 0.13 -17.83 -13.73
N SER A 134 0.85 -17.77 -14.84
CA SER A 134 2.16 -17.12 -14.95
C SER A 134 2.09 -15.75 -15.62
N ASP A 135 0.90 -15.20 -15.80
CA ASP A 135 0.63 -14.02 -16.61
C ASP A 135 0.05 -12.86 -15.80
N LEU A 136 0.02 -12.93 -14.47
CA LEU A 136 -0.43 -11.82 -13.64
C LEU A 136 0.46 -10.59 -13.86
N ASN A 137 -0.16 -9.52 -14.31
CA ASN A 137 0.41 -8.19 -14.40
C ASN A 137 0.03 -7.42 -13.13
N SER A 138 1.01 -6.75 -12.52
CA SER A 138 0.81 -5.96 -11.31
C SER A 138 1.59 -4.65 -11.41
N ILE A 139 0.95 -3.55 -11.03
CA ILE A 139 1.57 -2.28 -10.72
C ILE A 139 1.25 -1.96 -9.26
N GLU A 140 2.28 -1.61 -8.50
CA GLU A 140 2.19 -1.42 -7.06
C GLU A 140 2.83 -0.10 -6.66
N ALA A 141 2.14 0.67 -5.82
CA ALA A 141 2.74 1.84 -5.19
C ALA A 141 2.14 2.12 -3.81
N GLY A 142 3.00 2.58 -2.91
CA GLY A 142 2.64 2.75 -1.50
C GLY A 142 3.80 3.21 -0.65
N TRP A 143 3.72 2.96 0.65
CA TRP A 143 4.85 3.04 1.54
C TRP A 143 5.18 1.65 2.13
N GLN A 144 6.46 1.39 2.37
CA GLN A 144 6.90 0.15 3.02
C GLN A 144 8.04 0.39 4.00
N VAL A 145 8.13 -0.45 5.01
CA VAL A 145 9.30 -0.64 5.87
C VAL A 145 9.92 -1.98 5.50
N SER A 146 11.11 -1.94 4.90
CA SER A 146 11.85 -3.14 4.45
C SER A 146 13.33 -2.99 4.81
N PRO A 147 13.76 -3.56 5.95
CA PRO A 147 15.15 -3.46 6.40
C PRO A 147 16.11 -4.16 5.43
N GLU A 148 15.73 -5.30 4.85
CA GLU A 148 16.50 -5.97 3.80
C GLU A 148 16.76 -5.05 2.60
N LEU A 149 15.74 -4.36 2.09
CA LEU A 149 15.87 -3.52 0.90
C LEU A 149 16.62 -2.21 1.19
N TYR A 150 16.32 -1.56 2.31
CA TYR A 150 16.77 -0.17 2.54
C TYR A 150 17.86 0.00 3.58
N GLY A 151 18.11 -1.01 4.41
CA GLY A 151 19.13 -1.00 5.47
C GLY A 151 18.72 -0.17 6.70
N ASP A 152 17.46 0.27 6.75
CA ASP A 152 16.85 0.95 7.87
C ASP A 152 15.36 0.57 7.98
N ASN A 153 14.74 0.95 9.10
CA ASN A 153 13.33 0.66 9.38
C ASN A 153 12.42 1.85 9.05
N ARG A 154 12.87 2.82 8.23
CA ARG A 154 12.04 4.00 7.95
C ARG A 154 10.98 3.69 6.89
N PRO A 155 9.74 4.16 7.03
CA PRO A 155 8.75 4.04 5.98
C PRO A 155 9.18 4.85 4.76
N ARG A 156 9.17 4.20 3.60
CA ARG A 156 9.66 4.77 2.34
C ARG A 156 8.62 4.62 1.26
N LEU A 157 8.44 5.69 0.47
CA LEU A 157 7.67 5.61 -0.78
C LEU A 157 8.33 4.55 -1.66
N PHE A 158 7.57 3.62 -2.20
CA PHE A 158 8.09 2.63 -3.12
C PHE A 158 7.15 2.41 -4.30
N THR A 159 7.72 1.81 -5.33
CA THR A 159 6.99 1.29 -6.48
C THR A 159 7.47 -0.12 -6.77
N TYR A 160 6.58 -0.98 -7.25
CA TYR A 160 6.92 -2.28 -7.82
C TYR A 160 6.07 -2.53 -9.07
N TRP A 161 6.53 -3.42 -9.93
CA TRP A 161 5.73 -3.93 -11.04
C TRP A 161 6.14 -5.37 -11.35
N THR A 162 5.28 -6.13 -12.03
CA THR A 162 5.60 -7.42 -12.65
C THR A 162 4.64 -7.66 -13.82
N SER A 163 5.05 -8.47 -14.78
CA SER A 163 4.20 -8.93 -15.90
C SER A 163 4.06 -10.46 -15.97
N ASP A 164 4.68 -11.19 -15.04
CA ASP A 164 4.75 -12.65 -15.07
C ASP A 164 4.58 -13.29 -13.68
N SER A 165 3.61 -12.82 -12.89
CA SER A 165 3.32 -13.37 -11.56
C SER A 165 4.55 -13.44 -10.65
N TYR A 166 5.40 -12.40 -10.65
CA TYR A 166 6.60 -12.28 -9.82
C TYR A 166 7.68 -13.33 -10.11
N GLN A 167 7.66 -13.97 -11.28
CA GLN A 167 8.57 -15.08 -11.59
C GLN A 167 9.95 -14.59 -12.05
N LYS A 168 10.01 -13.88 -13.19
CA LYS A 168 11.28 -13.42 -13.79
C LYS A 168 11.34 -11.91 -13.93
N THR A 169 10.20 -11.30 -14.22
CA THR A 169 10.07 -9.86 -14.39
C THR A 169 9.83 -9.15 -13.06
N GLY A 170 9.85 -7.83 -13.14
CA GLY A 170 9.55 -6.96 -12.02
C GLY A 170 10.75 -6.38 -11.30
N CYS A 171 10.48 -5.25 -10.67
CA CYS A 171 11.52 -4.40 -10.13
C CYS A 171 11.01 -3.44 -9.07
N TYR A 172 11.72 -3.36 -7.94
CA TYR A 172 11.56 -2.30 -6.96
C TYR A 172 12.17 -0.99 -7.45
N ASN A 173 11.39 0.09 -7.31
CA ASN A 173 11.84 1.46 -7.46
C ASN A 173 12.57 1.67 -8.80
N LEU A 174 13.76 2.28 -8.74
CA LEU A 174 14.67 2.50 -9.87
C LEU A 174 15.88 1.55 -9.84
N LEU A 175 15.77 0.40 -9.18
CA LEU A 175 16.90 -0.55 -9.03
C LEU A 175 17.21 -1.32 -10.33
N CYS A 176 16.24 -1.34 -11.25
CA CYS A 176 16.28 -1.92 -12.58
C CYS A 176 15.28 -1.17 -13.48
N ALA A 177 15.30 -1.47 -14.79
CA ALA A 177 14.39 -0.85 -15.75
C ALA A 177 12.92 -1.20 -15.46
N GLY A 178 12.02 -0.25 -15.71
CA GLY A 178 10.59 -0.42 -15.50
C GLY A 178 9.91 0.92 -15.26
N PHE A 179 9.95 1.41 -14.02
CA PHE A 179 9.41 2.74 -13.70
C PHE A 179 10.33 3.84 -14.23
N VAL A 180 9.75 4.81 -14.93
CA VAL A 180 10.43 5.99 -15.46
C VAL A 180 10.03 7.20 -14.62
N GLN A 181 10.90 7.60 -13.70
CA GLN A 181 10.71 8.82 -12.92
C GLN A 181 10.95 10.05 -13.80
N THR A 182 10.05 11.04 -13.71
CA THR A 182 10.11 12.28 -14.50
C THR A 182 10.17 13.54 -13.64
N ASN A 183 9.87 13.41 -12.34
CA ASN A 183 9.79 14.54 -11.43
C ASN A 183 11.09 14.79 -10.67
N SER A 184 11.40 16.07 -10.49
CA SER A 184 12.55 16.53 -9.70
C SER A 184 12.22 16.80 -8.22
N LYS A 185 10.94 16.68 -7.82
CA LYS A 185 10.42 16.94 -6.47
C LYS A 185 10.05 15.68 -5.69
N THR A 186 10.04 14.52 -6.32
CA THR A 186 9.74 13.23 -5.68
C THR A 186 10.92 12.30 -5.89
N VAL A 187 11.32 11.55 -4.86
CA VAL A 187 12.35 10.50 -4.93
C VAL A 187 11.70 9.16 -4.61
N ILE A 188 11.68 8.24 -5.57
CA ILE A 188 11.22 6.87 -5.29
C ILE A 188 12.25 6.19 -4.38
N GLY A 189 11.78 5.52 -3.31
CA GLY A 189 12.60 4.91 -2.27
C GLY A 189 13.02 5.85 -1.14
N ALA A 190 12.66 7.14 -1.17
CA ALA A 190 12.99 8.07 -0.08
C ALA A 190 12.07 7.91 1.14
N ALA A 191 12.63 8.20 2.31
CA ALA A 191 11.93 8.11 3.60
C ALA A 191 10.87 9.20 3.71
N ILE A 192 9.68 8.79 4.16
CA ILE A 192 8.54 9.65 4.41
C ILE A 192 8.57 10.11 5.87
N SER A 193 8.37 11.40 6.09
CA SER A 193 8.36 12.00 7.42
C SER A 193 7.54 13.30 7.40
N PRO A 194 6.81 13.62 8.48
CA PRO A 194 6.59 12.82 9.70
C PRO A 194 5.63 11.64 9.48
N VAL A 195 5.55 10.75 10.47
CA VAL A 195 4.67 9.56 10.51
C VAL A 195 3.58 9.72 11.56
N SER A 196 2.48 8.97 11.41
CA SER A 196 1.34 8.98 12.32
C SER A 196 1.69 8.44 13.72
N GLN A 197 0.95 8.87 14.73
CA GLN A 197 1.17 8.50 16.12
C GLN A 197 -0.11 7.95 16.76
N PHE A 198 0.04 6.96 17.65
CA PHE A 198 -1.08 6.38 18.37
C PHE A 198 -1.77 7.44 19.25
N SER A 199 -3.08 7.61 19.03
CA SER A 199 -3.88 8.66 19.67
C SER A 199 -3.32 10.09 19.48
N GLY A 200 -2.54 10.31 18.42
CA GLY A 200 -1.85 11.57 18.14
C GLY A 200 -2.11 12.09 16.72
N ASN A 201 -1.18 12.91 16.23
CA ASN A 201 -1.25 13.47 14.88
C ASN A 201 -1.20 12.37 13.82
N GLN A 202 -2.03 12.51 12.78
CA GLN A 202 -2.06 11.60 11.63
C GLN A 202 -1.46 12.29 10.42
N TYR A 203 -0.69 11.53 9.65
CA TYR A 203 0.00 11.98 8.46
C TYR A 203 -0.27 11.04 7.30
N ASP A 204 -0.69 11.62 6.17
CA ASP A 204 -1.14 10.88 5.01
C ASP A 204 -0.32 11.20 3.77
N ILE A 205 -0.28 10.24 2.85
CA ILE A 205 0.11 10.43 1.46
C ILE A 205 -1.09 10.14 0.56
N THR A 206 -1.15 10.78 -0.60
CA THR A 206 -2.13 10.45 -1.64
C THR A 206 -1.38 9.87 -2.82
N ILE A 207 -1.86 8.75 -3.34
CA ILE A 207 -1.34 8.12 -4.55
C ILE A 207 -2.48 8.00 -5.53
N LEU A 208 -2.21 8.34 -6.79
CA LEU A 208 -3.08 8.07 -7.92
C LEU A 208 -2.26 7.39 -9.00
N ILE A 209 -2.71 6.23 -9.45
CA ILE A 209 -2.17 5.49 -10.59
C ILE A 209 -3.26 5.47 -11.66
N TRP A 210 -2.93 5.79 -12.92
CA TRP A 210 -3.89 5.76 -14.01
C TRP A 210 -3.25 5.50 -15.35
N LYS A 211 -4.01 4.91 -16.26
CA LYS A 211 -3.61 4.68 -17.65
C LYS A 211 -3.84 5.94 -18.49
N ASP A 212 -2.82 6.34 -19.23
CA ASP A 212 -2.92 7.39 -20.24
C ASP A 212 -3.71 6.88 -21.45
N PRO A 213 -4.87 7.48 -21.78
CA PRO A 213 -5.69 7.03 -22.90
C PRO A 213 -5.04 7.23 -24.28
N LYS A 214 -3.98 8.07 -24.38
CA LYS A 214 -3.30 8.37 -25.65
C LYS A 214 -2.11 7.46 -25.91
N LEU A 215 -1.25 7.29 -24.90
CA LEU A 215 0.00 6.53 -25.03
C LEU A 215 -0.06 5.15 -24.40
N GLY A 216 -1.07 4.85 -23.57
CA GLY A 216 -1.22 3.58 -22.87
C GLY A 216 -0.33 3.41 -21.64
N ASN A 217 0.59 4.35 -21.39
CA ASN A 217 1.47 4.31 -20.21
C ASN A 217 0.67 4.47 -18.91
N TRP A 218 1.09 3.78 -17.86
CA TRP A 218 0.52 3.92 -16.54
C TRP A 218 1.27 4.99 -15.75
N TRP A 219 0.63 6.12 -15.48
CA TRP A 219 1.21 7.21 -14.71
C TRP A 219 0.95 7.07 -13.22
N MET A 220 1.86 7.61 -12.42
CA MET A 220 1.71 7.76 -10.98
C MET A 220 1.87 9.22 -10.58
N SER A 221 0.99 9.69 -9.71
CA SER A 221 1.17 10.92 -8.95
C SER A 221 1.25 10.65 -7.45
N PHE A 222 1.95 11.52 -6.74
CA PHE A 222 2.21 11.41 -5.31
C PHE A 222 1.95 12.74 -4.61
N GLY A 223 1.33 12.69 -3.43
CA GLY A 223 1.00 13.87 -2.62
C GLY A 223 -0.06 14.74 -3.30
N ASP A 224 0.22 16.03 -3.44
CA ASP A 224 -0.67 17.03 -4.07
C ASP A 224 -0.66 16.92 -5.61
N ASN A 225 -0.98 15.73 -6.14
CA ASN A 225 -0.98 15.41 -7.58
C ASN A 225 0.35 15.70 -8.29
N THR A 226 1.47 15.60 -7.57
CA THR A 226 2.79 15.74 -8.18
C THR A 226 3.08 14.50 -9.03
N LEU A 227 3.08 14.66 -10.36
CA LEU A 227 3.34 13.60 -11.32
C LEU A 227 4.74 13.02 -11.11
N ALA A 228 4.87 11.82 -10.55
CA ALA A 228 6.15 11.24 -10.17
C ALA A 228 6.87 10.58 -11.34
N GLY A 229 6.12 9.88 -12.20
CA GLY A 229 6.65 9.08 -13.29
C GLY A 229 5.60 8.12 -13.85
N TYR A 230 6.03 7.18 -14.69
CA TYR A 230 5.15 6.21 -15.33
C TYR A 230 5.82 4.85 -15.53
N TRP A 231 5.01 3.81 -15.69
CA TRP A 231 5.40 2.52 -16.25
C TRP A 231 5.03 2.49 -17.74
N PRO A 232 5.98 2.22 -18.65
CA PRO A 232 5.72 2.04 -20.07
C PRO A 232 4.72 0.91 -20.33
N ALA A 233 3.82 1.10 -21.30
CA ALA A 233 2.83 0.09 -21.68
C ALA A 233 3.48 -1.22 -22.13
N GLU A 234 4.67 -1.16 -22.74
CA GLU A 234 5.39 -2.30 -23.28
C GLU A 234 5.90 -3.28 -22.22
N LEU A 235 5.82 -2.91 -20.93
CA LEU A 235 6.10 -3.83 -19.84
C LEU A 235 5.02 -4.90 -19.67
N PHE A 236 3.81 -4.65 -20.15
CA PHE A 236 2.62 -5.40 -19.77
C PHE A 236 1.97 -6.13 -20.93
N THR A 237 1.38 -7.28 -20.63
CA THR A 237 0.60 -8.09 -21.56
C THR A 237 -0.90 -7.85 -21.43
N HIS A 238 -1.41 -7.74 -20.20
CA HIS A 238 -2.83 -7.56 -19.90
C HIS A 238 -3.15 -6.12 -19.49
N LEU A 239 -2.30 -5.49 -18.66
CA LEU A 239 -2.45 -4.07 -18.31
C LEU A 239 -2.22 -3.13 -19.50
N THR A 240 -1.83 -3.64 -20.67
CA THR A 240 -1.85 -2.85 -21.92
C THR A 240 -3.25 -2.40 -22.30
N ASP A 241 -4.29 -3.13 -21.88
CA ASP A 241 -5.68 -2.81 -22.16
C ASP A 241 -6.32 -2.09 -20.97
N HIS A 242 -6.59 -2.83 -19.88
CA HIS A 242 -7.16 -2.32 -18.64
C HIS A 242 -6.77 -3.21 -17.44
N ALA A 243 -7.04 -2.72 -16.24
CA ALA A 243 -7.00 -3.51 -15.02
C ALA A 243 -8.35 -4.20 -14.80
N THR A 244 -8.31 -5.46 -14.38
CA THR A 244 -9.52 -6.23 -14.02
C THR A 244 -9.76 -6.24 -12.52
N MET A 245 -8.79 -5.79 -11.73
CA MET A 245 -8.88 -5.71 -10.28
C MET A 245 -8.01 -4.59 -9.71
N VAL A 246 -8.52 -3.98 -8.65
CA VAL A 246 -7.78 -3.07 -7.80
C VAL A 246 -7.89 -3.57 -6.36
N GLU A 247 -6.75 -3.58 -5.68
CA GLU A 247 -6.66 -3.88 -4.26
C GLU A 247 -6.00 -2.71 -3.51
N TRP A 248 -6.36 -2.57 -2.24
CA TRP A 248 -5.79 -1.60 -1.31
C TRP A 248 -5.59 -2.27 0.03
N GLY A 249 -4.50 -1.98 0.72
CA GLY A 249 -4.33 -2.52 2.07
C GLY A 249 -2.88 -2.76 2.43
N GLY A 250 -2.70 -3.67 3.40
CA GLY A 250 -1.40 -4.04 3.92
C GLY A 250 -0.99 -5.46 3.56
N GLU A 251 0.32 -5.64 3.48
CA GLU A 251 1.00 -6.94 3.32
C GLU A 251 2.18 -6.96 4.28
N VAL A 252 2.41 -8.11 4.89
CA VAL A 252 3.61 -8.39 5.68
C VAL A 252 4.23 -9.70 5.25
N VAL A 253 5.51 -9.88 5.57
CA VAL A 253 6.12 -11.21 5.58
C VAL A 253 6.25 -11.67 7.02
N ASN A 254 5.71 -12.85 7.31
CA ASN A 254 5.91 -13.63 8.51
C ASN A 254 6.82 -14.81 8.15
N THR A 255 8.03 -14.80 8.69
CA THR A 255 9.05 -15.85 8.45
C THR A 255 8.93 -17.05 9.38
N GLU A 256 8.17 -16.91 10.46
CA GLU A 256 8.12 -17.88 11.55
C GLU A 256 9.52 -18.34 12.01
N ALA A 257 10.48 -17.41 12.11
CA ALA A 257 11.90 -17.75 12.31
C ALA A 257 12.17 -18.63 13.54
N ASN A 258 11.27 -18.63 14.53
CA ASN A 258 11.34 -19.44 15.74
C ASN A 258 10.26 -20.54 15.81
N GLY A 259 9.60 -20.87 14.69
CA GLY A 259 8.47 -21.81 14.64
C GLY A 259 7.15 -21.26 15.16
N GLU A 260 7.06 -19.94 15.33
CA GLU A 260 5.86 -19.21 15.75
C GLU A 260 5.74 -17.95 14.90
N HIS A 261 4.50 -17.47 14.70
CA HIS A 261 4.22 -16.22 14.02
C HIS A 261 5.06 -15.07 14.59
N THR A 262 5.60 -14.19 13.75
CA THR A 262 6.44 -13.06 14.21
C THR A 262 5.61 -11.88 14.71
N SER A 263 6.22 -11.02 15.53
CA SER A 263 5.63 -9.76 16.03
C SER A 263 5.82 -8.60 15.04
N THR A 264 6.01 -8.91 13.75
CA THR A 264 6.07 -7.89 12.71
C THR A 264 4.71 -7.22 12.60
N GLN A 265 4.69 -5.90 12.63
CA GLN A 265 3.45 -5.13 12.69
C GLN A 265 2.95 -4.80 11.29
N MET A 266 1.64 -4.90 11.07
CA MET A 266 1.00 -4.36 9.87
C MET A 266 0.46 -2.95 10.16
N GLY A 267 0.83 -1.98 9.33
CA GLY A 267 0.36 -0.61 9.46
C GLY A 267 0.75 0.02 10.81
N SER A 268 -0.23 0.28 11.65
CA SER A 268 -0.09 0.88 12.98
C SER A 268 0.35 -0.11 14.06
N GLY A 269 0.34 -1.41 13.76
CA GLY A 269 0.48 -2.46 14.77
C GLY A 269 -0.80 -2.74 15.58
N HIS A 270 -1.93 -2.13 15.20
CA HIS A 270 -3.20 -2.30 15.89
C HIS A 270 -4.34 -2.71 14.95
N PHE A 271 -5.29 -3.48 15.49
CA PHE A 271 -6.47 -3.93 14.77
C PHE A 271 -7.40 -2.80 14.33
N ALA A 272 -8.07 -3.03 13.20
CA ALA A 272 -8.99 -2.12 12.52
C ALA A 272 -10.04 -1.50 13.45
N LYS A 273 -10.57 -2.28 14.40
CA LYS A 273 -11.61 -1.84 15.35
C LYS A 273 -11.24 -0.61 16.19
N LEU A 274 -9.95 -0.30 16.35
CA LEU A 274 -9.53 0.89 17.10
C LEU A 274 -9.80 2.20 16.35
N GLY A 275 -9.97 2.13 15.02
CA GLY A 275 -10.39 3.25 14.18
C GLY A 275 -9.38 4.40 14.14
N PHE A 276 -9.90 5.60 13.81
CA PHE A 276 -9.09 6.79 13.57
C PHE A 276 -8.12 7.09 14.72
N ARG A 277 -6.91 7.52 14.35
CA ARG A 277 -5.75 7.80 15.22
C ARG A 277 -5.08 6.60 15.87
N ARG A 278 -5.61 5.39 15.71
CA ARG A 278 -5.10 4.19 16.39
C ARG A 278 -4.83 3.03 15.46
N ALA A 279 -5.72 2.79 14.50
CA ALA A 279 -5.54 1.84 13.41
C ALA A 279 -5.00 2.53 12.16
N SER A 280 -4.44 1.74 11.23
CA SER A 280 -4.13 2.25 9.90
C SER A 280 -5.39 2.38 9.06
N TYR A 281 -5.36 3.26 8.08
CA TYR A 281 -6.50 3.46 7.19
C TYR A 281 -6.09 3.82 5.76
N PHE A 282 -6.97 3.45 4.85
CA PHE A 282 -7.13 4.09 3.56
C PHE A 282 -8.45 4.86 3.56
N ARG A 283 -8.46 6.03 2.94
CA ARG A 283 -9.66 6.86 2.77
C ARG A 283 -9.67 7.51 1.39
N ASN A 284 -10.82 8.05 1.01
CA ASN A 284 -11.04 8.64 -0.31
C ASN A 284 -10.64 7.65 -1.41
N LEU A 285 -11.11 6.41 -1.31
CA LEU A 285 -10.92 5.43 -2.37
C LEU A 285 -11.69 5.90 -3.60
N GLU A 286 -10.98 6.00 -4.72
CA GLU A 286 -11.54 6.33 -6.02
C GLU A 286 -10.92 5.42 -7.08
N ILE A 287 -11.68 5.13 -8.13
CA ILE A 287 -11.22 4.46 -9.35
C ILE A 287 -11.24 5.41 -10.53
N VAL A 288 -10.42 5.11 -11.53
CA VAL A 288 -10.43 5.80 -12.82
C VAL A 288 -11.18 4.94 -13.83
N ASP A 289 -12.22 5.50 -14.42
CA ASP A 289 -13.01 4.85 -15.47
C ASP A 289 -12.40 5.02 -16.87
N VAL A 290 -13.09 4.47 -17.88
CA VAL A 290 -12.68 4.53 -19.29
C VAL A 290 -12.60 5.96 -19.84
N ASP A 291 -13.38 6.89 -19.28
CA ASP A 291 -13.39 8.31 -19.63
C ASP A 291 -12.31 9.10 -18.87
N ASN A 292 -11.45 8.40 -18.12
CA ASN A 292 -10.42 8.97 -17.25
C ASN A 292 -10.99 9.85 -16.12
N SER A 293 -12.22 9.58 -15.70
CA SER A 293 -12.89 10.27 -14.59
C SER A 293 -12.73 9.49 -13.28
N LEU A 294 -12.62 10.23 -12.18
CA LEU A 294 -12.55 9.67 -10.83
C LEU A 294 -13.96 9.47 -10.28
N SER A 295 -14.21 8.29 -9.73
CA SER A 295 -15.44 7.96 -9.03
C SER A 295 -15.16 7.05 -7.83
N SER A 296 -16.04 7.10 -6.81
CA SER A 296 -15.96 6.16 -5.69
C SER A 296 -16.30 4.74 -6.17
N PRO A 297 -15.60 3.69 -5.70
CA PRO A 297 -16.00 2.32 -5.97
C PRO A 297 -17.37 2.05 -5.32
N GLU A 298 -18.28 1.42 -6.07
CA GLU A 298 -19.66 1.16 -5.63
C GLU A 298 -19.71 0.17 -4.46
N ASP A 299 -18.93 -0.91 -4.53
CA ASP A 299 -18.78 -1.90 -3.46
C ASP A 299 -17.32 -2.37 -3.37
N ILE A 300 -16.83 -2.52 -2.14
CA ILE A 300 -15.54 -3.16 -1.85
C ILE A 300 -15.75 -4.36 -0.92
N SER A 301 -15.08 -5.46 -1.24
CA SER A 301 -14.97 -6.62 -0.37
C SER A 301 -13.67 -6.54 0.44
N THR A 302 -13.60 -7.24 1.56
CA THR A 302 -12.40 -7.27 2.40
C THR A 302 -11.94 -8.70 2.65
N HIS A 303 -10.63 -8.92 2.63
CA HIS A 303 -10.00 -10.20 2.91
C HIS A 303 -8.81 -10.03 3.86
N ALA A 304 -8.60 -11.01 4.74
CA ALA A 304 -7.39 -11.18 5.53
C ALA A 304 -7.18 -12.68 5.79
N GLU A 305 -5.96 -13.17 5.55
CA GLU A 305 -5.63 -14.60 5.67
C GLU A 305 -5.67 -15.06 7.13
N ASN A 306 -5.13 -14.24 8.04
CA ASN A 306 -5.18 -14.50 9.48
C ASN A 306 -5.78 -13.33 10.26
N PRO A 307 -7.12 -13.24 10.34
CA PRO A 307 -7.85 -12.16 11.02
C PRO A 307 -7.48 -11.94 12.49
N ASN A 308 -6.90 -12.94 13.15
CA ASN A 308 -6.44 -12.85 14.53
C ASN A 308 -5.05 -12.22 14.65
N CYS A 309 -4.25 -12.22 13.58
CA CYS A 309 -2.94 -11.57 13.52
C CYS A 309 -3.06 -10.16 12.92
N TYR A 310 -3.82 -10.04 11.82
CA TYR A 310 -4.08 -8.80 11.09
C TYR A 310 -5.52 -8.80 10.59
N ASN A 311 -6.23 -7.68 10.72
CA ASN A 311 -7.60 -7.60 10.21
C ASN A 311 -7.88 -6.28 9.50
N ILE A 312 -9.05 -6.25 8.86
CA ILE A 312 -9.56 -5.14 8.08
C ILE A 312 -11.06 -4.96 8.34
N MET A 313 -11.53 -3.72 8.34
CA MET A 313 -12.94 -3.37 8.43
C MET A 313 -13.24 -2.18 7.50
N SER A 314 -14.10 -2.40 6.51
CA SER A 314 -14.59 -1.34 5.62
C SER A 314 -15.69 -0.51 6.28
N SER A 315 -15.81 0.74 5.83
CA SER A 315 -16.82 1.69 6.27
C SER A 315 -17.04 2.78 5.23
N PHE A 316 -18.08 3.59 5.43
CA PHE A 316 -18.42 4.70 4.57
C PHE A 316 -18.89 5.90 5.40
N ASN A 317 -18.44 7.10 5.06
CA ASN A 317 -19.02 8.35 5.54
C ASN A 317 -18.80 9.48 4.52
N ASN A 318 -19.51 10.59 4.67
CA ASN A 318 -19.46 11.70 3.71
C ASN A 318 -18.12 12.47 3.69
N ASP A 319 -17.31 12.35 4.74
CA ASP A 319 -16.04 13.09 4.83
C ASP A 319 -14.87 12.33 4.19
N TRP A 320 -14.90 10.99 4.23
CA TRP A 320 -13.84 10.10 3.77
C TRP A 320 -14.24 9.23 2.57
N GLY A 321 -15.53 9.28 2.18
CA GLY A 321 -16.11 8.35 1.22
C GLY A 321 -16.00 6.90 1.69
N THR A 322 -15.85 6.00 0.72
CA THR A 322 -15.48 4.60 0.96
C THR A 322 -14.07 4.57 1.55
N HIS A 323 -13.93 3.92 2.71
CA HIS A 323 -12.68 3.84 3.45
C HIS A 323 -12.63 2.54 4.25
N PHE A 324 -11.47 2.22 4.79
CA PHE A 324 -11.33 1.08 5.69
C PHE A 324 -10.22 1.31 6.70
N TYR A 325 -10.33 0.62 7.82
CA TYR A 325 -9.25 0.48 8.79
C TYR A 325 -8.64 -0.90 8.67
N TYR A 326 -7.33 -1.00 8.89
CA TYR A 326 -6.63 -2.27 8.85
C TYR A 326 -5.40 -2.26 9.77
N GLY A 327 -4.83 -3.44 9.99
CA GLY A 327 -3.57 -3.63 10.69
C GLY A 327 -3.65 -4.71 11.76
N GLY A 328 -2.56 -4.84 12.52
CA GLY A 328 -2.47 -5.81 13.59
C GLY A 328 -1.05 -5.95 14.12
N PRO A 329 -0.89 -6.49 15.33
CA PRO A 329 0.40 -6.61 15.99
C PRO A 329 1.25 -7.79 15.47
N GLY A 330 0.69 -8.65 14.62
CA GLY A 330 1.25 -9.97 14.34
C GLY A 330 1.03 -10.89 15.54
N ASN A 331 2.10 -11.45 16.08
CA ASN A 331 2.05 -12.38 17.22
C ASN A 331 1.32 -11.79 18.44
N ASN A 332 0.26 -12.48 18.86
CA ASN A 332 -0.52 -12.16 20.05
C ASN A 332 -1.28 -13.42 20.51
N LEU A 333 -1.92 -13.38 21.68
CA LEU A 333 -2.59 -14.56 22.27
C LEU A 333 -3.64 -15.24 21.37
N GLN A 334 -4.24 -14.51 20.42
CA GLN A 334 -5.25 -15.04 19.50
C GLN A 334 -4.65 -15.44 18.14
N CYS A 335 -3.41 -15.03 17.87
CA CYS A 335 -2.63 -15.32 16.67
C CYS A 335 -1.63 -16.44 17.01
N GLN A 336 -2.02 -17.68 16.70
CA GLN A 336 -1.21 -18.89 16.95
C GLN A 336 -0.75 -19.50 15.65
#